data_AF-A0A7J2LFN5-F1
#
_entry.id   AF-A0A7J2LFN5-F1
#
_cell.length_a   1.000
_cell.length_b   1.000
_cell.length_c   1.000
_cell.angle_alpha   90.00
_cell.angle_beta   90.00
_cell.angle_gamma   90.00
#
_symmetry.space_group_name_H-M   'P 1'
#
loop_
_entity.id
_entity.type
_entity.pdbx_description
1 polymer ?
#
loop_
_entity_poly.entity_id
_entity_poly.type
_entity_poly.pdbx_seq_one_letter_code
_entity_poly.pdbx_strand_id
1 'polypeptide(L)'
;MTERKLGCPDETYKFLQRLRNHLISAKILHERFEEEVETYMKAGLHEEALKMQRLANSQLKVIRGIENEIEELERLCFGRRESP
;
A
#
# COMPACT_ATOMS: atom_id res chain seq x y z
N MET A 1 -18.55 21.15 -13.77
CA MET A 1 -17.72 20.77 -12.61
C MET A 1 -16.42 21.53 -12.73
N THR A 2 -16.13 22.44 -11.81
CA THR A 2 -14.89 23.23 -11.80
C THR A 2 -13.71 22.29 -11.50
N GLU A 3 -12.90 21.97 -12.50
CA GLU A 3 -11.68 21.19 -12.32
C GLU A 3 -10.79 21.92 -11.31
N ARG A 4 -10.67 21.36 -10.10
CA ARG A 4 -9.67 21.85 -9.15
C ARG A 4 -8.32 21.60 -9.79
N LYS A 5 -7.62 22.66 -10.22
CA LYS A 5 -6.20 22.56 -10.55
C LYS A 5 -5.48 21.90 -9.37
N LEU A 6 -4.86 20.75 -9.66
CA LEU A 6 -3.98 20.04 -8.73
C LEU A 6 -2.78 20.94 -8.40
N GLY A 7 -2.23 20.81 -7.20
CA GLY A 7 -1.03 21.52 -6.77
C GLY A 7 0.29 20.95 -7.32
N CYS A 8 0.21 19.90 -8.14
CA CYS A 8 1.34 19.16 -8.68
C CYS A 8 1.22 18.94 -10.20
N PRO A 9 2.32 18.60 -10.89
CA PRO A 9 2.29 18.18 -12.29
C PRO A 9 1.44 16.93 -12.54
N ASP A 10 0.86 16.81 -13.73
CA ASP A 10 0.04 15.66 -14.13
C ASP A 10 0.79 14.33 -14.00
N GLU A 11 2.09 14.29 -14.33
CA GLU A 11 2.92 13.09 -14.19
C GLU A 11 3.09 12.67 -12.73
N THR A 12 3.17 13.62 -11.80
CA THR A 12 3.17 13.36 -10.35
C THR A 12 1.84 12.75 -9.92
N TYR A 13 0.72 13.29 -10.41
CA TYR A 13 -0.60 12.73 -10.11
C TYR A 13 -0.79 11.32 -10.70
N LYS A 14 -0.34 11.07 -11.93
CA LYS A 14 -0.35 9.72 -12.54
C LYS A 14 0.52 8.75 -11.76
N PHE A 15 1.67 9.20 -11.27
CA PHE A 15 2.54 8.38 -10.42
C PHE A 15 1.85 8.03 -9.09
N LEU A 16 1.21 9.01 -8.44
CA LEU A 16 0.40 8.77 -7.24
C LEU A 16 -0.72 7.72 -7.49
N GLN A 17 -1.43 7.79 -8.62
CA GLN A 17 -2.45 6.78 -8.96
C GLN A 17 -1.84 5.37 -9.10
N ARG A 18 -0.65 5.26 -9.70
CA ARG A 18 0.06 3.98 -9.81
C ARG A 18 0.46 3.43 -8.44
N LEU A 19 0.97 4.28 -7.55
CA LEU A 19 1.30 3.87 -6.18
C LEU A 19 0.07 3.40 -5.39
N ARG A 20 -1.07 4.07 -5.53
CA ARG A 20 -2.33 3.62 -4.92
C ARG A 20 -2.74 2.22 -5.42
N ASN A 21 -2.60 1.96 -6.71
CA ASN A 21 -2.83 0.61 -7.26
C ASN A 21 -1.83 -0.41 -6.71
N HIS A 22 -0.54 -0.04 -6.58
CA HIS A 22 0.46 -0.90 -5.96
C HIS A 22 0.15 -1.18 -4.48
N LEU A 23 -0.35 -0.20 -3.74
CA LEU A 23 -0.78 -0.38 -2.36
C LEU A 23 -1.90 -1.41 -2.24
N ILE A 24 -2.89 -1.35 -3.14
CA ILE A 24 -3.99 -2.33 -3.20
C ILE A 24 -3.43 -3.73 -3.43
N SER A 25 -2.60 -3.91 -4.47
CA SER A 25 -1.96 -5.19 -4.75
C SER A 25 -1.12 -5.70 -3.58
N ALA A 26 -0.41 -4.80 -2.90
CA ALA A 26 0.42 -5.14 -1.75
C ALA A 26 -0.41 -5.63 -0.55
N LYS A 27 -1.57 -5.01 -0.31
CA LYS A 27 -2.52 -5.41 0.74
C LYS A 27 -3.19 -6.76 0.44
N ILE A 28 -3.60 -6.99 -0.81
CA ILE A 28 -4.14 -8.29 -1.24
C ILE A 28 -3.09 -9.40 -1.03
N LEU A 29 -1.84 -9.15 -1.40
CA LEU A 29 -0.78 -10.15 -1.20
C LEU A 29 -0.50 -10.43 0.28
N HIS A 30 -0.57 -9.41 1.13
CA HIS A 30 -0.44 -9.58 2.58
C HIS A 30 -1.54 -10.48 3.14
N GLU A 31 -2.80 -10.17 2.84
CA GLU A 31 -3.97 -10.94 3.26
C GLU A 31 -3.85 -12.41 2.82
N ARG A 32 -3.43 -12.65 1.57
CA ARG A 32 -3.16 -14.00 1.08
C ARG A 32 -2.09 -14.73 1.89
N PHE A 33 -1.00 -14.07 2.29
CA PHE A 33 0.00 -14.72 3.15
C PHE A 33 -0.59 -15.10 4.51
N GLU A 34 -1.45 -14.26 5.10
CA GLU A 34 -2.13 -14.58 6.36
C GLU A 34 -3.09 -15.77 6.21
N GLU A 35 -3.85 -15.84 5.12
CA GLU A 35 -4.70 -16.99 4.80
C GLU A 35 -3.89 -18.28 4.64
N GLU A 36 -2.73 -18.21 3.99
CA GLU A 36 -1.82 -19.34 3.84
C GLU A 36 -1.22 -19.77 5.20
N VAL A 37 -0.90 -18.83 6.09
CA VAL A 37 -0.50 -19.15 7.49
C VAL A 37 -1.56 -19.98 8.17
N GLU A 38 -2.83 -19.52 8.15
CA GLU A 38 -3.92 -20.27 8.77
C GLU A 38 -4.11 -21.66 8.17
N THR A 39 -4.01 -21.76 6.84
CA THR A 39 -4.15 -23.02 6.11
C THR A 39 -3.08 -24.02 6.52
N TYR A 40 -1.82 -23.60 6.55
CA TYR A 40 -0.71 -24.46 6.97
C TYR A 40 -0.78 -24.82 8.46
N MET A 41 -1.22 -23.89 9.32
CA MET A 41 -1.45 -24.18 10.75
C MET A 41 -2.52 -25.24 10.96
N LYS A 42 -3.65 -25.15 10.25
CA LYS A 42 -4.73 -26.16 10.30
C LYS A 42 -4.28 -27.53 9.81
N ALA A 43 -3.32 -27.57 8.87
CA ALA A 43 -2.72 -28.79 8.34
C ALA A 43 -1.56 -29.35 9.20
N GLY A 44 -1.15 -28.69 10.28
CA GLY A 44 0.01 -29.07 11.09
C GLY A 44 1.37 -28.83 10.43
N LEU A 45 1.41 -28.08 9.32
CA LEU A 45 2.61 -27.74 8.56
C LEU A 45 3.26 -26.47 9.13
N HIS A 46 3.82 -26.57 10.33
CA HIS A 46 4.27 -25.42 11.10
C HIS A 46 5.45 -24.66 10.46
N GLU A 47 6.36 -25.34 9.77
CA GLU A 47 7.48 -24.68 9.09
C GLU A 47 7.00 -23.81 7.92
N GLU A 48 6.04 -24.31 7.14
CA GLU A 48 5.40 -23.60 6.04
C GLU A 48 4.61 -22.40 6.54
N ALA A 49 3.83 -22.57 7.62
CA ALA A 49 3.14 -21.48 8.29
C ALA A 49 4.14 -20.39 8.73
N LEU A 50 5.27 -20.77 9.32
CA LEU A 50 6.29 -19.82 9.75
C LEU A 50 6.94 -19.09 8.56
N LYS A 51 7.14 -19.77 7.41
CA LYS A 51 7.62 -19.13 6.17
C LYS A 51 6.62 -18.06 5.70
N MET A 52 5.33 -18.38 5.64
CA MET A 52 4.29 -17.43 5.23
C MET A 52 4.15 -16.25 6.19
N GLN A 53 4.24 -16.49 7.49
CA GLN A 53 4.20 -15.43 8.49
C GLN A 53 5.36 -14.43 8.30
N ARG A 54 6.57 -14.92 7.96
CA ARG A 54 7.70 -14.03 7.65
C ARG A 54 7.46 -13.21 6.38
N LEU A 55 6.83 -13.80 5.37
CA LEU A 55 6.47 -13.08 4.14
C LEU A 55 5.41 -12.01 4.40
N ALA A 56 4.35 -12.32 5.15
CA ALA A 56 3.35 -11.34 5.61
C ALA A 56 4.02 -10.16 6.35
N ASN A 57 4.88 -10.46 7.33
CA ASN A 57 5.61 -9.44 8.08
C ASN A 57 6.53 -8.58 7.20
N SER A 58 7.16 -9.18 6.18
CA SER A 58 7.95 -8.43 5.21
C SER A 58 7.07 -7.54 4.33
N GLN A 59 5.91 -8.05 3.92
CA GLN A 59 4.95 -7.33 3.09
C GLN A 59 4.36 -6.12 3.82
N LEU A 60 4.16 -6.18 5.14
CA LEU A 60 3.79 -5.02 5.95
C LEU A 60 4.79 -3.85 5.83
N LYS A 61 6.10 -4.15 5.74
CA LYS A 61 7.12 -3.11 5.56
C LYS A 61 6.99 -2.45 4.19
N VAL A 62 6.69 -3.23 3.16
CA VAL A 62 6.44 -2.71 1.79
C VAL A 62 5.21 -1.82 1.79
N ILE A 63 4.10 -2.27 2.39
CA ILE A 63 2.85 -1.51 2.51
C ILE A 63 3.12 -0.15 3.17
N ARG A 64 3.80 -0.13 4.32
CA ARG A 64 4.14 1.12 5.03
C ARG A 64 5.01 2.06 4.20
N GLY A 65 5.97 1.51 3.44
CA GLY A 65 6.79 2.29 2.53
C GLY A 65 5.96 3.00 1.45
N ILE A 66 5.03 2.26 0.82
CA ILE A 66 4.12 2.80 -0.19
C ILE A 66 3.16 3.84 0.43
N GLU A 67 2.62 3.58 1.62
CA GLU A 67 1.73 4.51 2.33
C GLU A 67 2.42 5.84 2.63
N ASN A 68 3.68 5.80 3.10
CA ASN A 68 4.47 7.01 3.34
C ASN A 68 4.71 7.80 2.04
N GLU A 69 5.07 7.13 0.94
CA GLU A 69 5.30 7.79 -0.35
C GLU A 69 4.01 8.40 -0.93
N ILE A 70 2.87 7.72 -0.75
CA ILE A 70 1.55 8.26 -1.07
C ILE A 70 1.27 9.52 -0.26
N GLU A 71 1.52 9.51 1.05
CA GLU A 71 1.27 10.67 1.92
C GLU A 71 2.08 11.89 1.47
N GLU A 72 3.36 11.71 1.15
CA GLU A 72 4.23 12.78 0.64
C GLU A 72 3.70 13.37 -0.68
N LEU A 73 3.31 12.52 -1.62
CA LEU A 73 2.77 12.95 -2.91
C LEU A 73 1.39 13.60 -2.77
N GLU A 74 0.54 13.11 -1.88
CA GLU A 74 -0.74 13.73 -1.59
C GLU A 74 -0.57 15.11 -0.97
N ARG A 75 0.41 15.28 -0.07
CA ARG A 75 0.75 16.60 0.48
C ARG A 75 1.23 17.56 -0.60
N LEU A 76 2.00 17.10 -1.58
CA LEU A 76 2.43 17.91 -2.72
C LEU A 76 1.26 18.28 -3.65
N CYS A 77 0.39 17.33 -3.98
CA CYS A 77 -0.71 17.54 -4.92
C CYS A 77 -1.93 18.26 -4.33
N PHE A 78 -2.17 18.11 -3.03
CA PHE A 78 -3.41 18.57 -2.36
C PHE A 78 -3.18 19.40 -1.10
N GLY A 79 -1.97 19.41 -0.53
CA GLY A 79 -1.66 20.07 0.75
C GLY A 79 -1.63 21.60 0.73
N ARG A 80 -2.03 22.25 -0.37
CA ARG A 80 -2.22 23.71 -0.43
C ARG A 80 -3.65 24.07 -0.79
N ARG A 81 -4.47 24.28 0.24
CA ARG A 81 -5.67 25.15 0.36
C ARG A 81 -6.04 25.06 1.86
N GLU A 82 -6.02 26.09 2.69
CA GLU A 82 -6.45 27.48 2.51
C GLU A 82 -5.59 28.42 3.39
N SER A 83 -5.10 29.54 2.85
CA SER A 83 -4.93 30.76 3.67
C SER A 83 -6.22 31.55 3.50
N PRO A 84 -6.91 31.94 4.59
CA PRO A 84 -7.93 32.98 4.55
C PRO A 84 -7.38 34.29 4.00
#